data_AF-A0A353PDI2-F1
#
_entry.id   AF-A0A353PDI2-F1
#
_cell.length_a   1.000
_cell.length_b   1.000
_cell.length_c   1.000
_cell.angle_alpha   90.00
_cell.angle_beta   90.00
_cell.angle_gamma   90.00
#
_symmetry.space_group_name_H-M   'P 1'
#
loop_
_entity.id
_entity.type
_entity.pdbx_description
1 polymer ?
#
loop_
_entity_poly.entity_id
_entity_poly.type
_entity_poly.pdbx_seq_one_letter_code
_entity_poly.pdbx_strand_id
1 'polypeptide(L)'
;QDEAEQLAGADSDYHMRDLYQAIDQGDYPSWSLQVQIMPFAEAETYRFNPFDLTKVWPHGDYPLIPVGKLTLNRNPTDNHTEIEQAAFEPNNLVPGVGLSPDKMLLARVFSYADAHRARLGVNYKQIP
;
A
#
# COMPACT_ATOMS: atom_id res chain seq x y z
N GLN A 1 20.37 -2.55 15.33
CA GLN A 1 19.42 -3.60 15.76
C GLN A 1 19.09 -3.40 17.23
N ASP A 2 20.09 -3.12 18.06
CA ASP A 2 19.98 -2.88 19.50
C ASP A 2 18.91 -1.83 19.90
N GLU A 3 18.86 -0.69 19.21
CA GLU A 3 17.86 0.35 19.49
C GLU A 3 16.42 -0.09 19.13
N ALA A 4 16.26 -0.79 18.01
CA ALA A 4 14.96 -1.32 17.59
C ALA A 4 14.46 -2.42 18.55
N GLU A 5 15.37 -3.26 19.05
CA GLU A 5 15.04 -4.29 20.06
C GLU A 5 14.63 -3.66 21.39
N GLN A 6 15.33 -2.62 21.83
CA GLN A 6 14.97 -1.88 23.04
C GLN A 6 13.61 -1.20 22.91
N LEU A 7 13.38 -0.50 21.79
CA LEU A 7 12.11 0.18 21.52
C LEU A 7 10.94 -0.82 21.44
N ALA A 8 11.13 -1.97 20.79
CA ALA A 8 10.09 -3.00 20.73
C ALA A 8 9.68 -3.55 22.11
N GLY A 9 10.61 -3.57 23.07
CA GLY A 9 10.32 -3.98 24.45
C GLY A 9 9.77 -2.85 25.34
N ALA A 10 10.18 -1.61 25.10
CA ALA A 10 9.85 -0.46 25.95
C ALA A 10 8.57 0.28 25.52
N ASP A 11 8.28 0.33 24.23
CA ASP A 11 7.11 1.00 23.65
C ASP A 11 6.61 0.25 22.40
N SER A 12 5.65 -0.66 22.59
CA SER A 12 5.02 -1.39 21.48
C SER A 12 4.23 -0.49 20.51
N ASP A 13 3.90 0.73 20.94
CA ASP A 13 3.06 1.68 20.20
C ASP A 13 3.88 2.79 19.53
N TYR A 14 5.22 2.70 19.56
CA TYR A 14 6.12 3.77 19.13
C TYR A 14 5.73 4.38 17.77
N HIS A 15 5.55 3.57 16.73
CA HIS A 15 5.22 4.07 15.39
C HIS A 15 3.80 4.64 15.27
N MET A 16 2.84 4.07 16.02
CA MET A 16 1.48 4.61 16.05
C MET A 16 1.47 5.99 16.73
N ARG A 17 2.17 6.10 17.86
CA ARG A 17 2.32 7.33 18.63
C ARG A 17 3.04 8.40 17.82
N ASP A 18 4.15 8.05 17.15
CA ASP A 18 4.92 8.94 16.29
C ASP A 18 4.06 9.56 15.19
N LEU A 19 3.36 8.73 14.41
CA LEU A 19 2.48 9.20 13.34
C LEU A 19 1.34 10.09 13.89
N TYR A 20 0.69 9.65 14.97
CA TYR A 20 -0.41 10.40 15.56
C TYR A 20 0.05 11.78 16.04
N GLN A 21 1.17 11.84 16.76
CA GLN A 21 1.73 13.08 17.31
C GLN A 21 2.22 14.01 16.21
N ALA A 22 2.86 13.50 15.15
CA ALA A 22 3.27 14.30 14.01
C ALA A 22 2.08 15.04 13.38
N ILE A 23 0.97 14.33 13.15
CA ILE A 23 -0.25 14.93 12.61
C ILE A 23 -0.89 15.93 13.59
N ASP A 24 -0.95 15.60 14.88
CA ASP A 24 -1.53 16.49 15.91
C ASP A 24 -0.75 17.80 16.07
N GLN A 25 0.57 17.74 15.90
CA GLN A 25 1.47 18.90 15.96
C GLN A 25 1.51 19.71 14.64
N GLY A 26 0.82 19.26 13.59
CA GLY A 26 0.82 19.90 12.28
C GLY A 26 2.04 19.57 11.41
N ASP A 27 2.90 18.64 11.84
CA ASP A 27 4.00 18.10 11.04
C ASP A 27 3.48 16.96 10.14
N TYR A 28 2.74 17.35 9.10
CA TYR A 28 2.04 16.39 8.24
C TYR A 28 3.00 15.58 7.37
N PRO A 29 3.11 14.26 7.58
CA PRO A 29 3.98 13.43 6.76
C PRO A 29 3.42 13.35 5.34
N SER A 30 4.33 13.35 4.36
CA SER A 30 3.95 13.34 2.95
C SER A 30 4.91 12.55 2.07
N TRP A 31 4.35 11.95 1.01
CA TRP A 31 5.06 11.10 0.07
C TRP A 31 4.79 11.53 -1.37
N SER A 32 5.82 11.51 -2.21
CA SER A 32 5.67 11.74 -3.65
C SER A 32 5.29 10.43 -4.33
N LEU A 33 4.14 10.41 -5.00
CA LEU A 33 3.73 9.28 -5.82
C LEU A 33 4.46 9.36 -7.17
N GLN A 34 5.17 8.29 -7.50
CA GLN A 34 5.91 8.15 -8.76
C GLN A 34 5.60 6.79 -9.38
N VAL A 35 5.67 6.70 -10.71
CA VAL A 35 5.42 5.46 -11.46
C VAL A 35 6.58 5.16 -12.41
N GLN A 36 6.84 3.89 -12.69
CA GLN A 36 7.66 3.46 -13.82
C GLN A 36 6.73 3.05 -14.96
N ILE A 37 7.09 3.41 -16.20
CA ILE A 37 6.29 3.09 -17.39
C ILE A 37 7.15 2.26 -18.35
N MET A 38 6.78 1.00 -18.52
CA MET A 38 7.38 0.09 -19.51
C MET A 38 6.38 -0.13 -20.65
N PRO A 39 6.74 0.20 -21.91
CA PRO A 39 5.92 -0.14 -23.05
C PRO A 39 5.72 -1.66 -23.16
N PHE A 40 4.51 -2.09 -23.51
CA PHE A 40 4.17 -3.53 -23.54
C PHE A 40 5.11 -4.35 -24.44
N ALA A 41 5.53 -3.79 -25.59
CA ALA A 41 6.44 -4.46 -26.52
C ALA A 41 7.84 -4.70 -25.93
N GLU A 42 8.28 -3.88 -24.97
CA GLU A 42 9.60 -4.03 -24.34
C GLU A 42 9.60 -5.12 -23.27
N ALA A 43 8.42 -5.43 -22.70
CA ALA A 43 8.27 -6.44 -21.65
C ALA A 43 8.65 -7.85 -22.13
N GLU A 44 8.41 -8.17 -23.41
CA GLU A 44 8.70 -9.48 -23.99
C GLU A 44 10.19 -9.80 -24.03
N THR A 45 11.01 -8.79 -24.35
CA THR A 45 12.47 -8.94 -24.52
C THR A 45 13.27 -8.49 -23.31
N TYR A 46 12.61 -8.06 -22.23
CA TYR A 46 13.31 -7.58 -21.04
C TYR A 46 14.08 -8.71 -20.36
N ARG A 47 15.26 -8.40 -19.81
CA ARG A 47 16.25 -9.39 -19.31
C ARG A 47 15.76 -10.30 -18.18
N PHE A 48 14.63 -9.97 -17.56
CA PHE A 48 13.87 -10.84 -16.67
C PHE A 48 12.38 -10.54 -16.82
N ASN A 49 11.53 -11.46 -16.37
CA ASN A 49 10.08 -11.29 -16.40
C ASN A 49 9.67 -10.01 -15.63
N PRO A 50 9.10 -8.99 -16.29
CA PRO A 50 8.67 -7.76 -15.62
C PRO A 50 7.56 -7.97 -14.57
N PHE A 51 6.89 -9.12 -14.60
CA PHE A 51 5.82 -9.52 -13.69
C PHE A 51 6.28 -10.50 -12.58
N ASP A 52 7.59 -10.66 -12.40
CA ASP A 52 8.16 -11.40 -11.27
C ASP A 52 8.33 -10.44 -10.08
N LEU A 53 7.49 -10.59 -9.05
CA LEU A 53 7.51 -9.77 -7.84
C LEU A 53 8.84 -9.80 -7.05
N THR A 54 9.74 -10.74 -7.36
CA THR A 54 11.07 -10.82 -6.70
C THR A 54 12.10 -9.90 -7.35
N LYS A 55 11.73 -9.21 -8.44
CA LYS A 55 12.60 -8.32 -9.21
C LYS A 55 12.11 -6.88 -9.11
N VAL A 56 13.07 -5.95 -9.09
CA VAL A 56 12.83 -4.52 -9.24
C VAL A 56 13.27 -4.12 -10.64
N TRP A 57 12.46 -3.33 -11.34
CA TRP A 57 12.88 -2.71 -12.59
C TRP A 57 13.88 -1.60 -12.24
N PRO A 58 15.15 -1.69 -12.66
CA PRO A 58 16.12 -0.68 -12.24
C PRO A 58 15.71 0.70 -12.72
N HIS A 59 15.80 1.68 -11.81
CA HIS A 59 15.39 3.05 -12.09
C HIS A 59 16.24 3.72 -13.19
N GLY A 60 17.40 3.15 -13.55
CA GLY A 60 18.20 3.61 -14.69
C GLY A 60 17.61 3.22 -16.04
N ASP A 61 16.91 2.08 -16.13
CA ASP A 61 16.28 1.62 -17.39
C ASP A 61 14.89 2.24 -17.56
N TYR A 62 14.12 2.28 -16.47
CA TYR A 62 12.80 2.90 -16.42
C TYR A 62 12.77 3.92 -15.27
N PRO A 63 13.08 5.19 -15.53
CA PRO A 63 13.08 6.23 -14.50
C PRO A 63 11.73 6.43 -13.84
N LEU A 64 11.76 6.89 -12.58
CA LEU A 64 10.56 7.26 -11.85
C LEU A 64 9.97 8.55 -12.42
N ILE A 65 8.66 8.53 -12.69
CA ILE A 65 7.90 9.67 -13.21
C ILE A 65 6.95 10.15 -12.11
N PRO A 66 7.06 11.41 -11.65
CA PRO A 66 6.17 11.94 -10.61
C PRO A 66 4.75 12.14 -11.14
N VAL A 67 3.77 11.71 -10.35
CA VAL A 67 2.34 11.80 -10.70
C VAL A 67 1.48 12.42 -9.60
N GLY A 68 2.01 12.60 -8.39
CA GLY A 68 1.26 13.28 -7.33
C GLY A 68 1.97 13.30 -5.98
N LYS A 69 1.24 13.76 -4.96
CA LYS A 69 1.69 13.80 -3.57
C LYS A 69 0.56 13.37 -2.64
N LEU A 70 0.84 12.43 -1.75
CA LEU A 70 -0.04 12.03 -0.64
C LEU A 70 0.43 12.75 0.62
N THR A 71 -0.49 13.36 1.37
CA THR A 71 -0.21 13.99 2.67
C THR A 71 -1.25 13.49 3.67
N LEU A 72 -0.80 12.98 4.81
CA LEU A 72 -1.69 12.60 5.91
C LEU A 72 -1.80 13.79 6.86
N ASN A 73 -2.99 14.35 6.99
CA ASN A 73 -3.21 15.60 7.72
C ASN A 73 -4.34 15.54 8.76
N ARG A 74 -4.86 14.34 9.03
CA ARG A 74 -5.93 14.13 10.00
C ARG A 74 -5.83 12.75 10.63
N ASN A 75 -5.86 12.71 11.96
CA ASN A 75 -5.95 11.48 12.73
C ASN A 75 -7.40 10.93 12.72
N PRO A 76 -7.58 9.62 12.90
CA PRO A 76 -8.90 9.04 13.11
C PRO A 76 -9.52 9.59 14.40
N THR A 77 -10.84 9.77 14.40
CA THR A 77 -11.62 10.13 15.59
C THR A 77 -11.94 8.90 16.44
N ASP A 78 -12.12 7.75 15.80
CA ASP A 78 -12.31 6.46 16.45
C ASP A 78 -11.51 5.36 15.72
N ASN A 79 -10.60 4.73 16.46
CA ASN A 79 -9.68 3.75 15.88
C ASN A 79 -10.42 2.50 15.38
N HIS A 80 -11.48 2.05 16.07
CA HIS A 80 -12.17 0.83 15.67
C HIS A 80 -12.92 1.01 14.35
N THR A 81 -13.71 2.07 14.25
CA THR A 81 -14.56 2.35 13.08
C THR A 81 -13.76 2.79 11.86
N GLU A 82 -12.69 3.57 12.03
CA GLU A 82 -11.92 4.12 10.90
C GLU A 82 -10.69 3.28 10.53
N ILE A 83 -10.02 2.64 11.50
CA ILE A 83 -8.77 1.89 11.26
C ILE A 83 -9.00 0.39 11.24
N GLU A 84 -9.58 -0.17 12.31
CA GLU A 84 -9.77 -1.63 12.42
C GLU A 84 -10.78 -2.17 11.40
N GLN A 85 -11.81 -1.38 11.06
CA GLN A 85 -12.81 -1.79 10.06
C GLN A 85 -12.42 -1.45 8.62
N ALA A 86 -11.35 -0.69 8.38
CA ALA A 86 -10.89 -0.39 7.03
C ALA A 86 -10.55 -1.68 6.26
N ALA A 87 -10.95 -1.73 4.99
CA ALA A 87 -10.77 -2.89 4.12
C ALA A 87 -10.13 -2.49 2.78
N PHE A 88 -8.86 -2.85 2.62
CA PHE A 88 -8.10 -2.62 1.39
C PHE A 88 -8.05 -3.90 0.56
N GLU A 89 -8.22 -3.82 -0.75
CA GLU A 89 -8.16 -4.96 -1.65
C GLU A 89 -7.67 -4.55 -3.05
N PRO A 90 -6.73 -5.29 -3.68
CA PRO A 90 -6.20 -4.94 -5.00
C PRO A 90 -7.22 -4.96 -6.14
N ASN A 91 -8.38 -5.59 -5.92
CA ASN A 91 -9.45 -5.70 -6.91
C ASN A 91 -10.42 -4.49 -6.91
N ASN A 92 -10.24 -3.52 -6.01
CA ASN A 92 -10.91 -2.22 -6.03
C ASN A 92 -10.27 -1.32 -7.10
N LEU A 93 -10.42 -1.73 -8.37
CA LEU A 93 -9.88 -1.04 -9.52
C LEU A 93 -10.78 0.14 -9.93
N VAL A 94 -10.15 1.16 -10.51
CA VAL A 94 -10.82 2.28 -11.17
C VAL A 94 -10.59 2.20 -12.69
N PRO A 95 -11.48 2.77 -13.53
CA PRO A 95 -11.26 2.81 -14.97
C PRO A 95 -9.89 3.39 -15.33
N GLY A 96 -9.15 2.70 -16.21
CA GLY A 96 -7.80 3.08 -16.62
C GLY A 96 -6.68 2.26 -15.95
N VAL A 97 -7.00 1.42 -14.96
CA VAL A 97 -6.04 0.49 -14.33
C VAL A 97 -6.49 -0.96 -14.55
N GLY A 98 -5.53 -1.86 -14.72
CA GLY A 98 -5.77 -3.29 -14.90
C GLY A 98 -4.75 -4.15 -14.17
N LEU A 99 -5.04 -5.44 -14.06
CA LEU A 99 -4.17 -6.41 -13.41
C LEU A 99 -3.13 -6.93 -14.41
N SER A 100 -1.88 -7.01 -13.97
CA SER A 100 -0.83 -7.71 -14.70
C SER A 100 -0.95 -9.23 -14.55
N PRO A 101 -0.27 -10.04 -15.38
CA PRO A 101 -0.26 -11.49 -15.24
C PRO A 101 0.65 -12.01 -14.09
N ASP A 102 1.05 -11.15 -13.13
CA ASP A 102 1.77 -11.57 -11.93
C ASP A 102 0.91 -12.57 -11.13
N LYS A 103 1.44 -13.79 -10.94
CA LYS A 103 0.72 -14.89 -10.29
C LYS A 103 0.34 -14.56 -8.84
N MET A 104 1.17 -13.83 -8.10
CA MET A 104 0.84 -13.42 -6.73
C MET A 104 -0.21 -12.32 -6.72
N LEU A 105 -0.15 -11.37 -7.66
CA LEU A 105 -1.21 -10.36 -7.79
C LEU A 105 -2.57 -11.01 -8.07
N LEU A 106 -2.62 -11.96 -9.01
CA LEU A 106 -3.85 -12.68 -9.34
C LEU A 106 -4.42 -13.44 -8.14
N ALA A 107 -3.58 -14.05 -7.31
CA ALA A 107 -4.04 -14.67 -6.05
C ALA A 107 -4.56 -13.64 -5.04
N ARG A 108 -3.89 -12.48 -4.90
CA ARG A 108 -4.29 -11.41 -3.97
C ARG A 108 -5.61 -10.74 -4.36
N VAL A 109 -5.91 -10.65 -5.66
CA VAL A 109 -7.19 -10.14 -6.19
C VAL A 109 -8.40 -10.94 -5.66
N PHE A 110 -8.21 -12.23 -5.40
CA PHE A 110 -9.21 -13.07 -4.74
C PHE A 110 -9.13 -13.00 -3.21
N SER A 111 -7.92 -13.18 -2.66
CA SER A 111 -7.71 -13.45 -1.23
C SER A 111 -8.19 -12.34 -0.29
N TYR A 112 -8.03 -11.07 -0.66
CA TYR A 112 -8.40 -9.97 0.25
C TYR A 112 -9.90 -9.87 0.45
N ALA A 113 -10.68 -9.95 -0.63
CA ALA A 113 -12.13 -9.91 -0.55
C ALA A 113 -12.69 -11.12 0.22
N ASP A 114 -12.09 -12.30 0.07
CA ASP A 114 -12.45 -13.49 0.85
C ASP A 114 -12.20 -13.27 2.36
N ALA A 115 -11.00 -12.80 2.72
CA ALA A 115 -10.65 -12.51 4.10
C ALA A 115 -11.57 -11.45 4.73
N HIS A 116 -11.92 -10.38 4.00
CA HIS A 116 -12.81 -9.34 4.51
C HIS A 116 -14.22 -9.86 4.77
N ARG A 117 -14.75 -10.80 3.97
CA ARG A 117 -16.06 -11.42 4.24
C ARG A 117 -16.07 -12.19 5.56
N ALA A 118 -14.98 -12.89 5.86
CA ALA A 118 -14.84 -13.60 7.14
C ALA A 118 -14.65 -12.64 8.32
N ARG A 119 -13.88 -11.56 8.12
CA ARG A 119 -13.51 -10.60 9.17
C ARG A 119 -14.62 -9.60 9.52
N LEU A 120 -15.34 -9.11 8.51
CA LEU A 120 -16.27 -7.97 8.62
C LEU A 120 -17.70 -8.30 8.13
N GLY A 121 -17.92 -9.50 7.61
CA GLY A 121 -19.19 -9.91 7.00
C GLY A 121 -19.32 -9.51 5.54
N VAL A 122 -20.32 -10.04 4.85
CA VAL A 122 -20.46 -9.91 3.38
C VAL A 122 -20.75 -8.50 2.88
N ASN A 123 -21.29 -7.64 3.75
CA ASN A 123 -21.67 -6.27 3.44
C ASN A 123 -20.62 -5.23 3.91
N TYR A 124 -19.37 -5.65 4.18
CA TYR A 124 -18.30 -4.77 4.68
C TYR A 124 -18.08 -3.50 3.85
N LYS A 125 -18.43 -3.52 2.55
CA LYS A 125 -18.36 -2.34 1.67
C LYS A 125 -19.37 -1.23 2.00
N GLN A 126 -20.30 -1.48 2.93
CA GLN A 126 -21.28 -0.49 3.41
C GLN A 126 -20.82 0.19 4.71
N ILE A 127 -19.70 -0.23 5.29
CA ILE A 127 -19.10 0.43 6.44
C ILE A 127 -18.58 1.81 5.96
N PRO A 128 -18.93 2.92 6.64
CA PRO A 128 -18.43 4.26 6.31
C PRO A 128 -16.90 4.36 6.35
#